data_AF-A0A0F9MNI1-F1
#
_entry.id   AF-A0A0F9MNI1-F1
#
_cell.length_a   1.000
_cell.length_b   1.000
_cell.length_c   1.000
_cell.angle_alpha   90.00
_cell.angle_beta   90.00
_cell.angle_gamma   90.00
#
_symmetry.space_group_name_H-M   'P 1'
#
loop_
_entity.id
_entity.type
_entity.pdbx_description
1 polymer ?
#
loop_
_entity_poly.entity_id
_entity_poly.type
_entity_poly.pdbx_seq_one_letter_code
_entity_poly.pdbx_strand_id
1 'polypeptide(L)'
;MAQKGKTSKKSANISKGIIFTFFIIYLLIFGIIISGFSSSLQIESPERFPIFITYIPLLCYLGALFCGIGFLIFIRNATVQKSRETQSRKKIKTSSMYKQALFLIIFIFAFVPLLSPVIDQGKNTNNFSVYNTNWNGGSELKKIIQQPVADGGLGYEVMTIQSSLSATERIPGNKSKLLILLGPNQFYDPIFEIPYFINFFKGSNSLLLCHDHGSTSTLLWEIFVANMLSQLSANQTGEMFPVTFFPDGILHDNESYYPTPQFPIIKDFDSSHPTTTNVNEVILSVSSAAAGGFLVEMFGWDIIGSASSTYSFVDKNKNGKIDPDVDVLELGFMGTILSQVMGSPIPADALKIPLYNPFTPHVFLAKDMGASRVFVSADASLFNNELIDDPLYDNTQFAKNIIQWLTFNDNNDWIVIFDEAHIRPEKSRDLSSAGIFGFIMQYIIHLSTNPITAWIYPL
;
A
#
# COMPACT_ATOMS: atom_id res chain seq x y z
N MET A 1 63.49 -16.17 -45.12
CA MET A 1 62.84 -15.88 -43.82
C MET A 1 61.47 -15.28 -44.08
N ALA A 2 60.38 -16.02 -43.84
CA ALA A 2 59.02 -15.54 -44.08
C ALA A 2 58.55 -14.62 -42.93
N GLN A 3 58.11 -13.41 -43.26
CA GLN A 3 57.52 -12.47 -42.30
C GLN A 3 56.20 -13.03 -41.77
N LYS A 4 56.16 -13.31 -40.45
CA LYS A 4 54.97 -13.71 -39.71
C LYS A 4 53.96 -12.54 -39.76
N GLY A 5 52.87 -12.73 -40.52
CA GLY A 5 51.90 -11.68 -40.87
C GLY A 5 51.24 -10.99 -39.67
N LYS A 6 51.15 -9.65 -39.72
CA LYS A 6 50.49 -8.76 -38.75
C LYS A 6 48.94 -8.83 -38.76
N THR A 7 48.34 -9.78 -39.49
CA THR A 7 46.89 -9.86 -39.72
C THR A 7 46.06 -10.38 -38.54
N SER A 8 46.67 -10.82 -37.44
CA SER A 8 45.96 -11.51 -36.34
C SER A 8 45.25 -10.60 -35.31
N LYS A 9 45.68 -9.36 -35.09
CA LYS A 9 45.11 -8.51 -34.01
C LYS A 9 43.83 -7.76 -34.38
N LYS A 10 43.70 -7.35 -35.65
CA LYS A 10 42.54 -6.59 -36.13
C LYS A 10 41.28 -7.46 -36.18
N SER A 11 41.41 -8.72 -36.61
CA SER A 11 40.30 -9.68 -36.62
C SER A 11 39.82 -10.02 -35.20
N ALA A 12 40.73 -10.16 -34.24
CA ALA A 12 40.38 -10.44 -32.84
C ALA A 12 39.57 -9.31 -32.17
N ASN A 13 39.87 -8.05 -32.47
CA ASN A 13 39.12 -6.91 -31.94
C ASN A 13 37.73 -6.79 -32.57
N ILE A 14 37.60 -7.02 -33.88
CA ILE A 14 36.29 -7.02 -34.55
C ILE A 14 35.41 -8.15 -33.97
N SER A 15 35.98 -9.34 -33.77
CA SER A 15 35.28 -10.46 -33.16
C SER A 15 34.77 -10.15 -31.74
N LYS A 16 35.59 -9.53 -30.88
CA LYS A 16 35.16 -9.13 -29.53
C LYS A 16 34.02 -8.12 -29.54
N GLY A 17 34.06 -7.13 -30.43
CA GLY A 17 32.98 -6.14 -30.58
C GLY A 17 31.66 -6.81 -30.97
N ILE A 18 31.69 -7.71 -31.96
CA ILE A 18 30.52 -8.48 -32.41
C ILE A 18 29.95 -9.32 -31.25
N ILE A 19 30.82 -9.96 -30.47
CA ILE A 19 30.39 -10.77 -29.31
C ILE A 19 29.65 -9.91 -28.27
N PHE A 20 30.20 -8.75 -27.89
CA PHE A 20 29.53 -7.86 -26.94
C PHE A 20 28.19 -7.34 -27.46
N THR A 21 28.14 -6.90 -28.72
CA THR A 21 26.89 -6.44 -29.34
C THR A 21 25.85 -7.55 -29.39
N PHE A 22 26.26 -8.78 -29.74
CA PHE A 22 25.38 -9.95 -29.72
C PHE A 22 24.81 -10.20 -28.33
N PHE A 23 25.64 -10.21 -27.28
CA PHE A 23 25.17 -10.46 -25.92
C PHE A 23 24.22 -9.36 -25.40
N ILE A 24 24.47 -8.09 -25.74
CA ILE A 24 23.56 -6.99 -25.39
C ILE A 24 22.19 -7.21 -26.03
N ILE A 25 22.16 -7.45 -27.34
CA ILE A 25 20.91 -7.65 -28.08
C ILE A 25 20.20 -8.92 -27.59
N TYR A 26 20.93 -10.02 -27.39
CA TYR A 26 20.39 -11.27 -26.88
C TYR A 26 19.74 -11.09 -25.51
N LEU A 27 20.42 -10.45 -24.56
CA LEU A 27 19.90 -10.25 -23.21
C LEU A 27 18.70 -9.30 -23.17
N LEU A 28 18.68 -8.26 -24.03
CA LEU A 28 17.53 -7.38 -24.16
C LEU A 28 16.30 -8.12 -24.72
N ILE A 29 16.47 -8.85 -25.83
CA ILE A 29 15.38 -9.60 -26.46
C ILE A 29 14.88 -10.71 -25.53
N PHE A 30 15.79 -11.45 -24.91
CA PHE A 30 15.45 -12.50 -23.96
C PHE A 30 14.75 -11.94 -22.71
N GLY A 31 15.19 -10.79 -22.20
CA GLY A 31 14.52 -10.08 -21.11
C GLY A 31 13.08 -9.69 -21.45
N ILE A 32 12.83 -9.18 -22.66
CA ILE A 32 11.49 -8.84 -23.15
C ILE A 32 10.60 -10.10 -23.24
N ILE A 33 11.12 -11.17 -23.85
CA ILE A 33 10.38 -12.44 -24.01
C ILE A 33 10.03 -13.03 -22.64
N ILE A 34 10.99 -13.12 -21.72
CA ILE A 34 10.74 -13.66 -20.37
C ILE A 34 9.81 -12.76 -19.57
N SER A 35 9.86 -11.43 -19.76
CA SER A 35 8.92 -10.52 -19.10
C SER A 35 7.48 -10.76 -19.56
N GLY A 36 7.26 -10.89 -20.87
CA GLY A 36 5.93 -11.21 -21.42
C GLY A 36 5.43 -12.59 -21.01
N PHE A 37 6.32 -13.59 -21.02
CA PHE A 37 6.03 -14.94 -20.56
C PHE A 37 5.69 -14.99 -19.05
N SER A 38 6.47 -14.29 -18.22
CA SER A 38 6.24 -14.22 -16.77
C SER A 38 4.91 -13.55 -16.45
N SER A 39 4.59 -12.45 -17.12
CA SER A 39 3.31 -11.76 -16.97
C SER A 39 2.14 -12.66 -17.38
N SER A 40 2.26 -13.40 -18.50
CA SER A 40 1.21 -14.32 -18.96
C SER A 40 0.99 -15.49 -17.98
N LEU A 41 2.08 -16.12 -17.51
CA LEU A 41 1.98 -17.20 -16.52
C LEU A 41 1.47 -16.74 -15.16
N GLN A 42 1.78 -15.52 -14.76
CA GLN A 42 1.29 -14.95 -13.51
C GLN A 42 -0.24 -14.72 -13.55
N ILE A 43 -0.78 -14.43 -14.72
CA ILE A 43 -2.23 -14.35 -14.96
C ILE A 43 -2.86 -15.76 -14.91
N GLU A 44 -2.24 -16.75 -15.57
CA GLU A 44 -2.83 -18.10 -15.69
C GLU A 44 -2.66 -18.98 -14.44
N SER A 45 -1.58 -18.84 -13.67
CA SER A 45 -1.26 -19.74 -12.56
C SER A 45 -0.50 -19.04 -11.42
N PRO A 46 -1.14 -18.10 -10.72
CA PRO A 46 -0.50 -17.25 -9.72
C PRO A 46 0.14 -18.02 -8.54
N GLU A 47 -0.50 -19.06 -8.04
CA GLU A 47 -0.05 -19.78 -6.82
C GLU A 47 1.21 -20.62 -7.02
N ARG A 48 1.49 -21.01 -8.27
CA ARG A 48 2.62 -21.87 -8.61
C ARG A 48 3.79 -21.10 -9.21
N PHE A 49 3.66 -19.79 -9.38
CA PHE A 49 4.69 -18.98 -10.03
C PHE A 49 5.81 -18.66 -9.03
N PRO A 50 7.01 -19.23 -9.19
CA PRO A 50 8.08 -19.00 -8.25
C PRO A 50 8.53 -17.53 -8.32
N ILE A 51 8.54 -16.86 -7.18
CA ILE A 51 8.91 -15.44 -7.06
C ILE A 51 10.25 -15.14 -7.77
N PHE A 52 11.20 -16.08 -7.76
CA PHE A 52 12.51 -15.85 -8.38
C PHE A 52 12.47 -15.63 -9.91
N ILE A 53 11.44 -16.14 -10.61
CA ILE A 53 11.31 -15.98 -12.06
C ILE A 53 11.10 -14.51 -12.45
N THR A 54 10.44 -13.72 -11.58
CA THR A 54 10.27 -12.27 -11.78
C THR A 54 11.60 -11.51 -11.80
N TYR A 55 12.69 -12.05 -11.24
CA TYR A 55 14.01 -11.42 -11.28
C TYR A 55 14.81 -11.76 -12.54
N ILE A 56 14.38 -12.73 -13.35
CA ILE A 56 15.11 -13.13 -14.56
C ILE A 56 15.16 -11.98 -15.58
N PRO A 57 14.05 -11.28 -15.90
CA PRO A 57 14.11 -10.10 -16.78
C PRO A 57 15.08 -9.03 -16.26
N LEU A 58 15.02 -8.74 -14.96
CA LEU A 58 15.92 -7.77 -14.34
C LEU A 58 17.39 -8.19 -14.46
N LEU A 59 17.71 -9.46 -14.20
CA LEU A 59 19.06 -10.01 -14.38
C LEU A 59 19.52 -9.91 -15.83
N CYS A 60 18.62 -10.12 -16.80
CA CYS A 60 18.93 -9.94 -18.21
C CYS A 60 19.23 -8.48 -18.55
N TYR A 61 18.44 -7.53 -18.05
CA TYR A 61 18.70 -6.09 -18.26
C TYR A 61 19.98 -5.61 -17.57
N LEU A 62 20.25 -6.07 -16.35
CA LEU A 62 21.51 -5.81 -15.65
C LEU A 62 22.68 -6.42 -16.42
N GLY A 63 22.55 -7.66 -16.90
CA GLY A 63 23.55 -8.30 -17.75
C GLY A 63 23.80 -7.51 -19.04
N ALA A 64 22.75 -7.06 -19.72
CA ALA A 64 22.84 -6.24 -20.93
C ALA A 64 23.55 -4.91 -20.65
N LEU A 65 23.25 -4.28 -19.51
CA LEU A 65 23.92 -3.06 -19.04
C LEU A 65 25.42 -3.31 -18.81
N PHE A 66 25.79 -4.37 -18.09
CA PHE A 66 27.21 -4.72 -17.87
C PHE A 66 27.94 -5.03 -19.19
N CYS A 67 27.30 -5.76 -20.10
CA CYS A 67 27.83 -6.01 -21.45
C CYS A 67 27.98 -4.71 -22.25
N GLY A 68 27.03 -3.77 -22.13
CA GLY A 68 27.06 -2.43 -22.73
C GLY A 68 28.23 -1.59 -22.20
N ILE A 69 28.44 -1.59 -20.89
CA ILE A 69 29.59 -0.92 -20.27
C ILE A 69 30.90 -1.56 -20.75
N GLY A 70 30.97 -2.90 -20.78
CA GLY A 70 32.11 -3.64 -21.31
C GLY A 70 32.40 -3.29 -22.77
N PHE A 71 31.36 -3.14 -23.59
CA PHE A 71 31.45 -2.74 -24.99
C PHE A 71 31.96 -1.30 -25.15
N LEU A 72 31.45 -0.35 -24.36
CA LEU A 72 31.91 1.04 -24.38
C LEU A 72 33.39 1.14 -23.95
N ILE A 73 33.79 0.40 -22.92
CA ILE A 73 35.20 0.27 -22.51
C ILE A 73 36.03 -0.30 -23.65
N PHE A 74 35.53 -1.33 -24.33
CA PHE A 74 36.20 -1.97 -25.45
C PHE A 74 36.39 -1.00 -26.64
N ILE A 75 35.34 -0.29 -27.06
CA ILE A 75 35.41 0.74 -28.11
C ILE A 75 36.44 1.81 -27.71
N ARG A 76 36.36 2.33 -26.49
CA ARG A 76 37.30 3.36 -26.01
C ARG A 76 38.73 2.84 -26.04
N ASN A 77 38.99 1.63 -25.57
CA ASN A 77 40.32 1.03 -25.58
C ASN A 77 40.84 0.79 -27.00
N ALA A 78 39.98 0.34 -27.92
CA ALA A 78 40.33 0.16 -29.33
C ALA A 78 40.66 1.49 -30.01
N THR A 79 39.86 2.54 -29.77
CA THR A 79 40.07 3.88 -30.32
C THR A 79 41.31 4.55 -29.71
N VAL A 80 41.54 4.39 -28.41
CA VAL A 80 42.75 4.89 -27.73
C VAL A 80 44.00 4.11 -28.17
N GLN A 81 43.93 2.80 -28.41
CA GLN A 81 45.04 2.05 -29.00
C GLN A 81 45.37 2.55 -30.40
N LYS A 82 44.35 2.78 -31.24
CA LYS A 82 44.52 3.33 -32.58
C LYS A 82 45.14 4.74 -32.53
N SER A 83 44.69 5.58 -31.59
CA SER A 83 45.25 6.91 -31.32
C SER A 83 46.70 6.86 -30.80
N ARG A 84 47.05 5.89 -29.95
CA ARG A 84 48.41 5.65 -29.43
C ARG A 84 49.38 5.03 -30.44
N GLU A 85 48.89 4.28 -31.42
CA GLU A 85 49.69 3.87 -32.58
C GLU A 85 50.05 5.08 -33.45
N THR A 86 49.19 6.11 -33.50
CA THR A 86 49.48 7.40 -34.16
C THR A 86 50.24 8.42 -33.29
N GLN A 87 50.18 8.36 -31.96
CA GLN A 87 50.90 9.29 -31.07
C GLN A 87 51.62 8.55 -29.94
N SER A 88 52.95 8.65 -29.94
CA SER A 88 53.82 7.82 -29.11
C SER A 88 53.56 7.93 -27.59
N ARG A 89 53.57 6.75 -26.95
CA ARG A 89 53.83 6.42 -25.54
C ARG A 89 53.52 7.51 -24.48
N LYS A 90 52.31 7.48 -23.92
CA LYS A 90 52.10 7.80 -22.49
C LYS A 90 51.30 6.70 -21.78
N LYS A 91 51.90 6.16 -20.72
CA LYS A 91 51.44 5.05 -19.88
C LYS A 91 50.33 5.58 -18.95
N ILE A 92 49.08 5.16 -19.16
CA ILE A 92 47.96 5.54 -18.27
C ILE A 92 47.75 4.43 -17.23
N LYS A 93 47.64 4.83 -15.96
CA LYS A 93 47.38 3.99 -14.77
C LYS A 93 45.98 3.37 -14.83
N THR A 94 45.91 2.05 -14.67
CA THR A 94 44.70 1.21 -14.68
C THR A 94 43.73 1.45 -13.51
N SER A 95 44.12 2.21 -12.47
CA SER A 95 43.27 2.49 -11.31
C SER A 95 42.07 3.41 -11.60
N SER A 96 42.01 4.01 -12.79
CA SER A 96 40.91 4.88 -13.21
C SER A 96 39.63 4.12 -13.59
N MET A 97 39.71 2.84 -13.98
CA MET A 97 38.55 2.12 -14.55
C MET A 97 37.59 1.62 -13.49
N TYR A 98 38.09 1.04 -12.40
CA TYR A 98 37.25 0.62 -11.27
C TYR A 98 36.52 1.80 -10.64
N LYS A 99 37.19 2.95 -10.52
CA LYS A 99 36.55 4.18 -10.05
C LYS A 99 35.42 4.61 -10.98
N GLN A 100 35.63 4.60 -12.30
CA GLN A 100 34.60 4.96 -13.27
C GLN A 100 33.41 4.01 -13.26
N ALA A 101 33.64 2.69 -13.16
CA ALA A 101 32.56 1.72 -13.07
C ALA A 101 31.77 1.84 -11.76
N LEU A 102 32.46 2.03 -10.63
CA LEU A 102 31.83 2.27 -9.33
C LEU A 102 31.01 3.56 -9.34
N PHE A 103 31.56 4.66 -9.87
CA PHE A 103 30.83 5.92 -10.01
C PHE A 103 29.63 5.80 -10.95
N LEU A 104 29.72 5.00 -12.01
CA LEU A 104 28.59 4.76 -12.90
C LEU A 104 27.49 3.95 -12.21
N ILE A 105 27.84 2.92 -11.43
CA ILE A 105 26.88 2.16 -10.63
C ILE A 105 26.22 3.08 -9.61
N ILE A 106 27.00 3.85 -8.84
CA ILE A 106 26.47 4.83 -7.89
C ILE A 106 25.56 5.84 -8.60
N PHE A 107 25.96 6.32 -9.79
CA PHE A 107 25.15 7.24 -10.58
C PHE A 107 23.83 6.60 -11.01
N ILE A 108 23.84 5.36 -11.52
CA ILE A 108 22.61 4.67 -11.90
C ILE A 108 21.71 4.48 -10.67
N PHE A 109 22.23 3.99 -9.56
CA PHE A 109 21.42 3.80 -8.35
C PHE A 109 20.93 5.10 -7.71
N ALA A 110 21.68 6.20 -7.84
CA ALA A 110 21.26 7.51 -7.34
C ALA A 110 20.24 8.21 -8.26
N PHE A 111 20.36 8.04 -9.58
CA PHE A 111 19.50 8.74 -10.54
C PHE A 111 18.31 7.93 -11.02
N VAL A 112 18.34 6.60 -10.96
CA VAL A 112 17.18 5.75 -11.30
C VAL A 112 15.94 6.14 -10.49
N PRO A 113 15.99 6.31 -9.14
CA PRO A 113 14.82 6.73 -8.37
C PRO A 113 14.30 8.12 -8.76
N LEU A 114 15.17 9.00 -9.25
CA LEU A 114 14.82 10.38 -9.63
C LEU A 114 14.27 10.46 -11.05
N LEU A 115 14.68 9.53 -11.93
CA LEU A 115 14.26 9.47 -13.33
C LEU A 115 13.13 8.46 -13.56
N SER A 116 12.95 7.48 -12.68
CA SER A 116 11.90 6.46 -12.82
C SER A 116 10.49 7.06 -12.88
N PRO A 117 10.13 8.13 -12.13
CA PRO A 117 8.82 8.76 -12.26
C PRO A 117 8.59 9.41 -13.63
N VAL A 118 9.63 9.70 -14.41
CA VAL A 118 9.46 10.23 -15.78
C VAL A 118 8.85 9.18 -16.72
N ILE A 119 9.02 7.89 -16.42
CA ILE A 119 8.61 6.78 -17.30
C ILE A 119 7.14 6.42 -17.09
N ASP A 120 6.68 6.34 -15.84
CA ASP A 120 5.33 5.86 -15.49
C ASP A 120 4.52 6.86 -14.66
N GLN A 121 5.05 8.08 -14.47
CA GLN A 121 4.44 9.16 -13.68
C GLN A 121 4.25 8.80 -12.18
N GLY A 122 4.87 7.72 -11.68
CA GLY A 122 4.69 7.25 -10.32
C GLY A 122 3.27 6.78 -10.02
N LYS A 123 2.51 6.36 -11.04
CA LYS A 123 1.13 5.90 -10.88
C LYS A 123 1.11 4.43 -10.46
N ASN A 124 0.39 4.16 -9.38
CA ASN A 124 0.05 2.81 -8.95
C ASN A 124 -1.21 2.35 -9.68
N THR A 125 -1.25 1.14 -10.23
CA THR A 125 -2.45 0.61 -10.93
C THR A 125 -2.98 -0.66 -10.28
N ASN A 126 -2.63 -0.89 -9.01
CA ASN A 126 -3.08 -2.05 -8.24
C ASN A 126 -4.53 -1.87 -7.76
N ASN A 127 -5.06 -2.89 -7.09
CA ASN A 127 -6.39 -2.88 -6.50
C ASN A 127 -6.54 -1.69 -5.54
N PHE A 128 -7.69 -1.04 -5.58
CA PHE A 128 -8.04 0.18 -4.83
C PHE A 128 -7.22 1.43 -5.12
N SER A 129 -6.17 1.35 -5.94
CA SER A 129 -5.44 2.55 -6.32
C SER A 129 -6.32 3.54 -7.08
N VAL A 130 -6.20 4.83 -6.78
CA VAL A 130 -6.96 5.89 -7.46
C VAL A 130 -6.51 6.17 -8.89
N TYR A 131 -5.43 5.55 -9.35
CA TYR A 131 -5.05 5.59 -10.78
C TYR A 131 -5.44 4.33 -11.54
N ASN A 132 -5.92 3.30 -10.85
CA ASN A 132 -6.48 2.12 -11.48
C ASN A 132 -7.90 2.43 -11.99
N THR A 133 -8.09 2.32 -13.30
CA THR A 133 -9.37 2.58 -14.00
C THR A 133 -10.16 1.30 -14.27
N ASN A 134 -9.64 0.14 -13.87
CA ASN A 134 -10.36 -1.13 -13.95
C ASN A 134 -11.42 -1.24 -12.83
N TRP A 135 -12.27 -2.27 -12.89
CA TRP A 135 -13.36 -2.52 -11.95
C TRP A 135 -12.94 -2.49 -10.47
N ASN A 136 -11.72 -2.96 -10.15
CA ASN A 136 -11.18 -3.04 -8.79
C ASN A 136 -10.33 -1.83 -8.38
N GLY A 137 -10.32 -0.75 -9.15
CA GLY A 137 -9.61 0.50 -8.82
C GLY A 137 -10.46 1.49 -8.03
N GLY A 138 -9.87 2.60 -7.58
CA GLY A 138 -10.55 3.68 -6.85
C GLY A 138 -10.65 5.00 -7.63
N SER A 139 -10.48 4.97 -8.96
CA SER A 139 -10.43 6.18 -9.78
C SER A 139 -11.75 6.95 -9.83
N GLU A 140 -12.89 6.25 -9.79
CA GLU A 140 -14.21 6.88 -9.80
C GLU A 140 -14.52 7.56 -8.46
N LEU A 141 -14.14 6.95 -7.32
CA LEU A 141 -14.19 7.63 -6.02
C LEU A 141 -13.39 8.95 -6.06
N LYS A 142 -12.14 8.91 -6.57
CA LYS A 142 -11.32 10.12 -6.70
C LYS A 142 -12.00 11.17 -7.59
N LYS A 143 -12.61 10.75 -8.70
CA LYS A 143 -13.34 11.65 -9.61
C LYS A 143 -14.54 12.30 -8.93
N ILE A 144 -15.34 11.53 -8.18
CA ILE A 144 -16.47 12.05 -7.39
C ILE A 144 -16.01 13.12 -6.40
N ILE A 145 -14.88 12.89 -5.71
CA ILE A 145 -14.35 13.82 -4.71
C ILE A 145 -13.82 15.11 -5.37
N GLN A 146 -13.10 14.99 -6.49
CA GLN A 146 -12.43 16.10 -7.15
C GLN A 146 -13.37 16.95 -8.03
N GLN A 147 -14.36 16.33 -8.65
CA GLN A 147 -15.26 16.99 -9.59
C GLN A 147 -16.05 18.12 -8.91
N PRO A 148 -16.24 19.28 -9.55
CA PRO A 148 -16.97 20.40 -8.95
C PRO A 148 -18.39 20.03 -8.53
N VAL A 149 -18.88 20.68 -7.46
CA VAL A 149 -20.25 20.49 -6.95
C VAL A 149 -21.31 20.76 -8.03
N ALA A 150 -21.06 21.74 -8.91
CA ALA A 150 -21.95 22.06 -10.03
C ALA A 150 -22.17 20.89 -11.00
N ASP A 151 -21.19 19.98 -11.10
CA ASP A 151 -21.24 18.82 -11.99
C ASP A 151 -21.59 17.52 -11.21
N GLY A 152 -22.06 17.64 -9.96
CA GLY A 152 -22.49 16.50 -9.14
C GLY A 152 -21.38 15.82 -8.31
N GLY A 153 -20.15 16.38 -8.31
CA GLY A 153 -19.06 15.96 -7.43
C GLY A 153 -19.04 16.71 -6.09
N LEU A 154 -17.89 16.69 -5.41
CA LEU A 154 -17.71 17.34 -4.11
C LEU A 154 -16.78 18.57 -4.12
N GLY A 155 -15.94 18.71 -5.15
CA GLY A 155 -15.08 19.88 -5.38
C GLY A 155 -13.88 20.00 -4.44
N TYR A 156 -13.41 18.89 -3.86
CA TYR A 156 -12.22 18.91 -3.00
C TYR A 156 -10.92 18.90 -3.81
N GLU A 157 -9.88 19.47 -3.23
CA GLU A 157 -8.51 19.26 -3.68
C GLU A 157 -8.07 17.84 -3.29
N VAL A 158 -7.66 17.03 -4.28
CA VAL A 158 -7.22 15.64 -4.06
C VAL A 158 -5.72 15.49 -4.30
N MET A 159 -5.03 14.90 -3.32
CA MET A 159 -3.62 14.54 -3.39
C MET A 159 -3.43 13.03 -3.13
N THR A 160 -2.22 12.54 -3.43
CA THR A 160 -1.85 11.13 -3.27
C THR A 160 -0.44 11.04 -2.69
N ILE A 161 -0.23 10.15 -1.73
CA ILE A 161 1.08 9.88 -1.11
C ILE A 161 1.66 8.60 -1.70
N GLN A 162 2.85 8.68 -2.30
CA GLN A 162 3.52 7.54 -2.93
C GLN A 162 4.72 6.99 -2.12
N SER A 163 5.09 7.66 -1.02
CA SER A 163 6.36 7.38 -0.32
C SER A 163 6.22 7.17 1.19
N SER A 164 5.90 8.23 1.92
CA SER A 164 5.73 8.17 3.38
C SER A 164 4.62 9.12 3.80
N LEU A 165 3.82 8.69 4.77
CA LEU A 165 2.76 9.48 5.37
C LEU A 165 3.26 10.83 5.93
N SER A 166 4.51 10.89 6.41
CA SER A 166 5.17 12.12 6.87
C SER A 166 5.24 13.23 5.82
N ALA A 167 5.09 12.90 4.52
CA ALA A 167 5.02 13.90 3.46
C ALA A 167 3.83 14.85 3.62
N THR A 168 2.74 14.43 4.29
CA THR A 168 1.58 15.31 4.52
C THR A 168 1.90 16.48 5.44
N GLU A 169 2.92 16.36 6.29
CA GLU A 169 3.38 17.46 7.17
C GLU A 169 3.98 18.61 6.35
N ARG A 170 4.43 18.34 5.12
CA ARG A 170 5.06 19.33 4.23
C ARG A 170 4.06 20.11 3.37
N ILE A 171 2.77 19.74 3.40
CA ILE A 171 1.74 20.44 2.64
C ILE A 171 1.61 21.86 3.21
N PRO A 172 1.95 22.91 2.42
CA PRO A 172 1.96 24.28 2.91
C PRO A 172 0.53 24.81 3.06
N GLY A 173 0.26 25.44 4.20
CA GLY A 173 -1.02 26.08 4.51
C GLY A 173 -1.69 25.50 5.76
N ASN A 174 -2.59 26.26 6.37
CA ASN A 174 -3.40 25.84 7.53
C ASN A 174 -4.60 24.95 7.13
N LYS A 175 -4.53 24.26 6.00
CA LYS A 175 -5.62 23.38 5.56
C LYS A 175 -5.63 22.09 6.38
N SER A 176 -6.84 21.66 6.74
CA SER A 176 -7.11 20.35 7.34
C SER A 176 -6.97 19.24 6.31
N LYS A 177 -6.68 18.03 6.78
CA LYS A 177 -6.38 16.89 5.92
C LYS A 177 -7.34 15.76 6.23
N LEU A 178 -7.97 15.24 5.19
CA LEU A 178 -8.62 13.93 5.24
C LEU A 178 -7.67 12.90 4.63
N LEU A 179 -7.13 12.01 5.46
CA LEU A 179 -6.35 10.87 5.01
C LEU A 179 -7.28 9.69 4.71
N ILE A 180 -7.16 9.11 3.52
CA ILE A 180 -7.90 7.92 3.08
C ILE A 180 -6.93 6.75 2.94
N LEU A 181 -7.13 5.71 3.75
CA LEU A 181 -6.45 4.43 3.65
C LEU A 181 -7.43 3.43 3.01
N LEU A 182 -7.21 3.12 1.74
CA LEU A 182 -8.14 2.29 0.96
C LEU A 182 -7.53 0.91 0.68
N GLY A 183 -7.86 -0.08 1.52
CA GLY A 183 -7.40 -1.46 1.40
C GLY A 183 -5.87 -1.62 1.49
N PRO A 184 -5.17 -1.01 2.47
CA PRO A 184 -3.73 -1.13 2.54
C PRO A 184 -3.33 -2.59 2.80
N ASN A 185 -2.35 -3.07 2.04
CA ASN A 185 -1.84 -4.44 2.12
C ASN A 185 -0.31 -4.50 2.38
N GLN A 186 0.30 -3.34 2.60
CA GLN A 186 1.69 -3.21 3.03
C GLN A 186 1.76 -2.94 4.53
N PHE A 187 2.68 -3.61 5.22
CA PHE A 187 2.97 -3.38 6.63
C PHE A 187 3.36 -1.91 6.89
N TYR A 188 2.71 -1.33 7.90
CA TYR A 188 3.04 -0.01 8.43
C TYR A 188 4.23 -0.13 9.39
N ASP A 189 5.23 0.76 9.31
CA ASP A 189 6.38 0.73 10.22
C ASP A 189 6.00 1.36 11.58
N PRO A 190 5.94 0.58 12.67
CA PRO A 190 5.49 1.05 13.97
C PRO A 190 6.32 2.22 14.49
N ILE A 191 7.62 2.25 14.15
CA ILE A 191 8.59 3.23 14.68
C ILE A 191 8.32 4.62 14.09
N PHE A 192 7.88 4.70 12.84
CA PHE A 192 7.70 5.97 12.13
C PHE A 192 6.23 6.37 12.02
N GLU A 193 5.31 5.42 11.90
CA GLU A 193 3.93 5.71 11.50
C GLU A 193 2.98 5.85 12.68
N ILE A 194 3.22 5.14 13.80
CA ILE A 194 2.44 5.36 15.03
C ILE A 194 2.62 6.81 15.53
N PRO A 195 3.85 7.35 15.66
CA PRO A 195 4.02 8.75 16.07
C PRO A 195 3.39 9.73 15.08
N TYR A 196 3.41 9.40 13.78
CA TYR A 196 2.72 10.18 12.76
C TYR A 196 1.21 10.23 13.01
N PHE A 197 0.54 9.09 13.20
CA PHE A 197 -0.91 9.08 13.45
C PHE A 197 -1.26 9.84 14.73
N ILE A 198 -0.48 9.66 15.81
CA ILE A 198 -0.67 10.42 17.06
C ILE A 198 -0.59 11.94 16.80
N ASN A 199 0.37 12.39 15.99
CA ASN A 199 0.49 13.82 15.67
C ASN A 199 -0.55 14.30 14.65
N PHE A 200 -0.95 13.44 13.73
CA PHE A 200 -1.99 13.71 12.72
C PHE A 200 -3.31 14.08 13.41
N PHE A 201 -3.71 13.33 14.44
CA PHE A 201 -4.96 13.58 15.18
C PHE A 201 -4.89 14.69 16.23
N LYS A 202 -3.68 15.17 16.61
CA LYS A 202 -3.56 16.39 17.42
C LYS A 202 -3.97 17.64 16.65
N GLY A 203 -3.95 17.59 15.31
CA GLY A 203 -4.53 18.63 14.46
C GLY A 203 -6.01 18.38 14.19
N SER A 204 -6.65 19.29 13.45
CA SER A 204 -8.04 19.14 12.99
C SER A 204 -8.14 18.28 11.73
N ASN A 205 -7.56 17.08 11.77
CA ASN A 205 -7.47 16.16 10.63
C ASN A 205 -8.37 14.94 10.84
N SER A 206 -8.86 14.37 9.74
CA SER A 206 -9.79 13.24 9.76
C SER A 206 -9.21 12.03 9.02
N LEU A 207 -9.71 10.85 9.34
CA LEU A 207 -9.27 9.58 8.77
C LEU A 207 -10.46 8.79 8.24
N LEU A 208 -10.36 8.35 6.99
CA LEU A 208 -11.16 7.26 6.43
C LEU A 208 -10.27 6.03 6.31
N LEU A 209 -10.63 4.96 7.00
CA LEU A 209 -9.91 3.70 6.96
C LEU A 209 -10.84 2.61 6.43
N CYS A 210 -10.45 2.00 5.31
CA CYS A 210 -11.21 0.91 4.70
C CYS A 210 -10.33 -0.32 4.67
N HIS A 211 -10.73 -1.35 5.41
CA HIS A 211 -10.03 -2.61 5.47
C HIS A 211 -10.37 -3.50 4.27
N ASP A 212 -9.44 -4.36 3.85
CA ASP A 212 -9.71 -5.41 2.85
C ASP A 212 -8.76 -6.61 3.05
N HIS A 213 -8.88 -7.29 4.21
CA HIS A 213 -8.04 -8.44 4.60
C HIS A 213 -6.52 -8.19 4.56
N GLY A 214 -6.13 -6.91 4.53
CA GLY A 214 -4.75 -6.45 4.40
C GLY A 214 -4.09 -6.12 5.73
N SER A 215 -3.11 -5.21 5.69
CA SER A 215 -2.27 -4.85 6.83
C SER A 215 -2.93 -3.91 7.85
N THR A 216 -4.15 -3.45 7.56
CA THR A 216 -4.89 -2.51 8.41
C THR A 216 -5.14 -3.06 9.81
N SER A 217 -5.40 -4.36 9.92
CA SER A 217 -5.60 -5.03 11.21
C SER A 217 -4.36 -4.86 12.09
N THR A 218 -3.17 -5.09 11.53
CA THR A 218 -1.88 -4.91 12.21
C THR A 218 -1.63 -3.46 12.62
N LEU A 219 -1.89 -2.48 11.75
CA LEU A 219 -1.74 -1.07 12.09
C LEU A 219 -2.62 -0.68 13.29
N LEU A 220 -3.89 -1.06 13.25
CA LEU A 220 -4.84 -0.77 14.32
C LEU A 220 -4.42 -1.45 15.62
N TRP A 221 -3.94 -2.69 15.55
CA TRP A 221 -3.33 -3.40 16.69
C TRP A 221 -2.17 -2.64 17.33
N GLU A 222 -1.27 -2.12 16.51
CA GLU A 222 -0.09 -1.40 16.98
C GLU A 222 -0.46 -0.06 17.61
N ILE A 223 -1.40 0.67 17.02
CA ILE A 223 -1.94 1.91 17.62
C ILE A 223 -2.65 1.59 18.94
N PHE A 224 -3.39 0.49 19.04
CA PHE A 224 -4.03 0.08 20.29
C PHE A 224 -2.99 -0.16 21.40
N VAL A 225 -1.94 -0.93 21.12
CA VAL A 225 -0.89 -1.18 22.11
C VAL A 225 -0.20 0.12 22.52
N ALA A 226 0.05 1.02 21.58
CA ALA A 226 0.61 2.34 21.87
C ALA A 226 -0.30 3.20 22.76
N ASN A 227 -1.61 3.24 22.48
CA ASN A 227 -2.60 3.91 23.32
C ASN A 227 -2.56 3.36 24.76
N MET A 228 -2.55 2.03 24.91
CA MET A 228 -2.55 1.37 26.21
C MET A 228 -1.28 1.63 27.00
N LEU A 229 -0.11 1.54 26.36
CA LEU A 229 1.17 1.88 27.00
C LEU A 229 1.23 3.35 27.42
N SER A 230 0.67 4.26 26.62
CA SER A 230 0.57 5.67 26.98
C SER A 230 -0.28 5.88 28.24
N GLN A 231 -1.44 5.21 28.32
CA GLN A 231 -2.33 5.28 29.49
C GLN A 231 -1.68 4.71 30.76
N LEU A 232 -0.84 3.67 30.62
CA LEU A 232 -0.13 3.07 31.76
C LEU A 232 1.10 3.87 32.21
N SER A 233 1.77 4.55 31.27
CA SER A 233 3.03 5.27 31.52
C SER A 233 2.83 6.71 32.00
N ALA A 234 1.70 7.32 31.68
CA ALA A 234 1.41 8.70 32.04
C ALA A 234 0.05 8.74 32.74
N ASN A 235 -0.05 9.40 33.89
CA ASN A 235 -1.33 9.83 34.48
C ASN A 235 -2.05 10.87 33.58
N GLN A 236 -2.03 10.69 32.26
CA GLN A 236 -2.63 11.56 31.26
C GLN A 236 -3.94 10.93 30.81
N THR A 237 -5.04 11.59 31.18
CA THR A 237 -6.41 11.33 30.73
C THR A 237 -6.64 11.82 29.30
N GLY A 238 -5.66 11.63 28.40
CA GLY A 238 -5.82 11.98 26.99
C GLY A 238 -6.85 11.08 26.33
N GLU A 239 -7.64 11.62 25.40
CA GLU A 239 -8.55 10.83 24.58
C GLU A 239 -7.74 9.77 23.81
N MET A 240 -8.11 8.50 23.98
CA MET A 240 -7.48 7.40 23.24
C MET A 240 -7.88 7.52 21.78
N PHE A 241 -6.92 7.30 20.87
CA PHE A 241 -7.27 7.14 19.47
C PHE A 241 -8.23 5.94 19.34
N PRO A 242 -9.42 6.09 18.72
CA PRO A 242 -10.38 5.01 18.63
C PRO A 242 -9.81 3.90 17.74
N VAL A 243 -9.74 2.68 18.27
CA VAL A 243 -9.26 1.50 17.52
C VAL A 243 -10.39 0.51 17.36
N THR A 244 -10.41 -0.20 16.23
CA THR A 244 -11.23 -1.39 16.04
C THR A 244 -10.35 -2.55 15.57
N PHE A 245 -10.83 -3.78 15.72
CA PHE A 245 -10.14 -4.97 15.22
C PHE A 245 -10.94 -5.59 14.09
N PHE A 246 -10.24 -6.00 13.05
CA PHE A 246 -10.81 -6.80 11.97
C PHE A 246 -10.32 -8.24 12.16
N PRO A 247 -11.22 -9.20 12.47
CA PRO A 247 -10.85 -10.59 12.53
C PRO A 247 -10.52 -11.11 11.12
N ASP A 248 -9.56 -12.01 11.05
CA ASP A 248 -9.27 -12.73 9.81
C ASP A 248 -10.45 -13.62 9.45
N GLY A 249 -11.11 -13.38 8.31
CA GLY A 249 -12.26 -14.16 7.85
C GLY A 249 -13.21 -13.34 7.01
N ILE A 250 -14.08 -14.02 6.25
CA ILE A 250 -15.02 -13.39 5.31
C ILE A 250 -16.37 -13.25 5.99
N LEU A 251 -16.98 -12.08 5.92
CA LEU A 251 -18.35 -11.86 6.34
C LEU A 251 -19.30 -12.55 5.34
N HIS A 252 -20.11 -13.46 5.87
CA HIS A 252 -21.24 -14.05 5.19
C HIS A 252 -22.53 -13.44 5.74
N ASP A 253 -23.45 -13.05 4.86
CA ASP A 253 -24.83 -12.70 5.21
C ASP A 253 -25.79 -13.58 4.40
N ASN A 254 -26.54 -14.45 5.08
CA ASN A 254 -27.49 -15.35 4.42
C ASN A 254 -28.90 -14.77 4.26
N GLU A 255 -29.16 -13.58 4.78
CA GLU A 255 -30.46 -12.90 4.67
C GLU A 255 -30.44 -11.84 3.56
N SER A 256 -29.38 -11.04 3.49
CA SER A 256 -29.30 -9.90 2.57
C SER A 256 -27.97 -9.92 1.79
N TYR A 257 -27.99 -10.43 0.56
CA TYR A 257 -26.79 -10.59 -0.26
C TYR A 257 -27.07 -10.61 -1.77
N TYR A 258 -26.04 -10.32 -2.57
CA TYR A 258 -26.05 -10.55 -4.01
C TYR A 258 -24.61 -10.57 -4.59
N PRO A 259 -24.20 -11.58 -5.39
CA PRO A 259 -24.95 -12.76 -5.81
C PRO A 259 -24.87 -13.93 -4.83
N THR A 260 -23.88 -13.94 -3.94
CA THR A 260 -23.67 -14.99 -2.93
C THR A 260 -23.55 -14.36 -1.55
N PRO A 261 -23.70 -15.13 -0.45
CA PRO A 261 -23.63 -14.60 0.92
C PRO A 261 -22.35 -13.83 1.26
N GLN A 262 -21.27 -14.00 0.48
CA GLN A 262 -20.01 -13.27 0.62
C GLN A 262 -20.06 -11.83 0.11
N PHE A 263 -21.17 -11.45 -0.53
CA PHE A 263 -21.43 -10.11 -1.03
C PHE A 263 -22.64 -9.54 -0.28
N PRO A 264 -22.46 -9.19 1.01
CA PRO A 264 -23.57 -8.76 1.85
C PRO A 264 -24.11 -7.41 1.37
N ILE A 265 -25.43 -7.26 1.43
CA ILE A 265 -26.12 -5.98 1.20
C ILE A 265 -26.52 -5.43 2.56
N ILE A 266 -25.88 -4.35 2.95
CA ILE A 266 -26.08 -3.68 4.23
C ILE A 266 -27.32 -2.80 4.13
N LYS A 267 -28.28 -3.02 5.03
CA LYS A 267 -29.56 -2.28 5.10
C LYS A 267 -29.85 -1.71 6.48
N ASP A 268 -29.22 -2.29 7.51
CA ASP A 268 -29.35 -1.83 8.88
C ASP A 268 -28.37 -0.68 9.12
N PHE A 269 -28.88 0.54 8.95
CA PHE A 269 -28.13 1.79 9.11
C PHE A 269 -28.68 2.62 10.27
N ASP A 270 -27.79 3.30 10.99
CA ASP A 270 -28.21 4.34 11.93
C ASP A 270 -28.77 5.55 11.16
N SER A 271 -30.09 5.62 11.06
CA SER A 271 -30.82 6.71 10.39
C SER A 271 -30.60 8.10 11.01
N SER A 272 -30.03 8.19 12.22
CA SER A 272 -29.73 9.47 12.87
C SER A 272 -28.37 10.05 12.46
N HIS A 273 -27.46 9.23 11.94
CA HIS A 273 -26.12 9.67 11.59
C HIS A 273 -26.07 10.33 10.20
N PRO A 274 -25.40 11.49 10.03
CA PRO A 274 -25.40 12.20 8.75
C PRO A 274 -24.88 11.38 7.55
N THR A 275 -24.01 10.40 7.80
CA THR A 275 -23.46 9.54 6.75
C THR A 275 -24.51 8.68 6.06
N THR A 276 -25.64 8.38 6.71
CA THR A 276 -26.68 7.48 6.19
C THR A 276 -27.83 8.23 5.50
N THR A 277 -27.73 9.56 5.38
CA THR A 277 -28.75 10.39 4.74
C THR A 277 -29.00 9.95 3.29
N ASN A 278 -30.23 9.54 2.98
CA ASN A 278 -30.63 9.00 1.67
C ASN A 278 -29.85 7.74 1.24
N VAL A 279 -29.45 6.91 2.20
CA VAL A 279 -28.81 5.61 1.95
C VAL A 279 -29.72 4.52 2.49
N ASN A 280 -30.21 3.66 1.62
CA ASN A 280 -31.10 2.55 1.98
C ASN A 280 -30.36 1.22 1.97
N GLU A 281 -29.54 1.01 0.94
CA GLU A 281 -28.78 -0.23 0.81
C GLU A 281 -27.43 -0.02 0.13
N VAL A 282 -26.41 -0.68 0.67
CA VAL A 282 -25.03 -0.64 0.18
C VAL A 282 -24.53 -2.06 0.00
N ILE A 283 -23.94 -2.36 -1.15
CA ILE A 283 -23.33 -3.66 -1.41
C ILE A 283 -21.84 -3.64 -1.08
N LEU A 284 -21.37 -4.75 -0.51
CA LEU A 284 -19.96 -5.03 -0.22
C LEU A 284 -19.52 -6.30 -0.97
N SER A 285 -18.21 -6.51 -1.11
CA SER A 285 -17.64 -7.66 -1.81
C SER A 285 -16.55 -8.32 -0.97
N VAL A 286 -16.86 -9.50 -0.44
CA VAL A 286 -15.93 -10.30 0.38
C VAL A 286 -15.44 -9.48 1.58
N SER A 287 -16.34 -8.74 2.22
CA SER A 287 -16.06 -7.89 3.39
C SER A 287 -15.51 -8.71 4.57
N SER A 288 -14.80 -8.05 5.49
CA SER A 288 -14.64 -8.54 6.86
C SER A 288 -15.76 -7.96 7.75
N ALA A 289 -15.56 -7.92 9.06
CA ALA A 289 -16.40 -7.17 10.00
C ALA A 289 -15.53 -6.52 11.07
N ALA A 290 -15.97 -5.38 11.59
CA ALA A 290 -15.38 -4.81 12.79
C ALA A 290 -15.76 -5.64 14.02
N ALA A 291 -14.82 -5.81 14.94
CA ALA A 291 -15.04 -6.51 16.20
C ALA A 291 -16.10 -5.78 17.04
N GLY A 292 -17.20 -6.48 17.31
CA GLY A 292 -18.33 -5.96 18.08
C GLY A 292 -18.15 -6.07 19.60
N GLY A 293 -19.27 -5.97 20.30
CA GLY A 293 -19.34 -6.17 21.76
C GLY A 293 -18.68 -5.04 22.55
N PHE A 294 -18.02 -5.40 23.65
CA PHE A 294 -17.46 -4.42 24.59
C PHE A 294 -16.37 -3.52 23.98
N LEU A 295 -15.75 -3.94 22.87
CA LEU A 295 -14.73 -3.14 22.18
C LEU A 295 -15.34 -1.88 21.54
N VAL A 296 -16.54 -1.99 20.97
CA VAL A 296 -17.26 -0.84 20.41
C VAL A 296 -17.50 0.19 21.51
N GLU A 297 -18.00 -0.25 22.67
CA GLU A 297 -18.25 0.61 23.83
C GLU A 297 -16.96 1.20 24.42
N MET A 298 -15.89 0.40 24.52
CA MET A 298 -14.60 0.80 25.08
C MET A 298 -13.97 1.98 24.34
N PHE A 299 -14.03 1.99 23.01
CA PHE A 299 -13.55 3.12 22.19
C PHE A 299 -14.66 4.14 21.89
N GLY A 300 -15.89 3.83 22.29
CA GLY A 300 -17.09 4.63 22.07
C GLY A 300 -17.38 4.85 20.59
N TRP A 301 -17.25 3.80 19.79
CA TRP A 301 -17.62 3.82 18.37
C TRP A 301 -19.13 3.97 18.22
N ASP A 302 -19.55 4.83 17.29
CA ASP A 302 -20.91 4.87 16.78
C ASP A 302 -21.06 3.79 15.69
N ILE A 303 -22.01 2.88 15.84
CA ILE A 303 -22.29 1.84 14.85
C ILE A 303 -23.14 2.46 13.75
N ILE A 304 -22.56 2.60 12.54
CA ILE A 304 -23.23 3.24 11.41
C ILE A 304 -24.00 2.22 10.57
N GLY A 305 -23.45 1.02 10.40
CA GLY A 305 -24.12 -0.03 9.66
C GLY A 305 -23.64 -1.43 10.03
N SER A 306 -24.57 -2.37 9.96
CA SER A 306 -24.36 -3.76 10.37
C SER A 306 -24.94 -4.74 9.36
N ALA A 307 -24.34 -5.93 9.30
CA ALA A 307 -24.96 -7.06 8.59
C ALA A 307 -26.16 -7.60 9.38
N SER A 308 -26.91 -8.52 8.78
CA SER A 308 -28.08 -9.12 9.42
C SER A 308 -27.75 -9.80 10.76
N SER A 309 -28.40 -9.36 11.84
CA SER A 309 -28.10 -9.80 13.22
C SER A 309 -28.12 -11.32 13.44
N THR A 310 -29.03 -12.03 12.77
CA THR A 310 -29.25 -13.47 13.00
C THR A 310 -28.60 -14.36 11.94
N TYR A 311 -28.47 -13.86 10.71
CA TYR A 311 -28.08 -14.66 9.55
C TYR A 311 -26.69 -14.35 9.01
N SER A 312 -25.96 -13.46 9.69
CA SER A 312 -24.58 -13.13 9.35
C SER A 312 -23.56 -13.67 10.34
N PHE A 313 -22.37 -13.96 9.84
CA PHE A 313 -21.22 -14.41 10.62
C PHE A 313 -19.92 -14.18 9.84
N VAL A 314 -18.79 -14.10 10.54
CA VAL A 314 -17.46 -14.09 9.90
C VAL A 314 -16.91 -15.51 9.85
N ASP A 315 -16.76 -16.04 8.65
CA ASP A 315 -16.21 -17.37 8.37
C ASP A 315 -14.67 -17.29 8.27
N LYS A 316 -13.97 -17.79 9.30
CA LYS A 316 -12.51 -17.74 9.34
C LYS A 316 -11.84 -18.90 8.62
N ASN A 317 -12.51 -20.05 8.51
CA ASN A 317 -11.95 -21.26 7.90
C ASN A 317 -12.47 -21.53 6.48
N LYS A 318 -13.35 -20.67 5.96
CA LYS A 318 -13.92 -20.68 4.61
C LYS A 318 -14.77 -21.92 4.32
N ASN A 319 -15.42 -22.49 5.34
CA ASN A 319 -16.26 -23.69 5.20
C ASN A 319 -17.75 -23.36 4.92
N GLY A 320 -18.12 -22.08 4.95
CA GLY A 320 -19.46 -21.55 4.73
C GLY A 320 -20.45 -21.81 5.87
N LYS A 321 -19.98 -22.11 7.08
CA LYS A 321 -20.79 -22.46 8.26
C LYS A 321 -20.20 -21.88 9.53
N ILE A 322 -21.08 -21.55 10.47
CA ILE A 322 -20.66 -21.12 11.81
C ILE A 322 -19.97 -22.28 12.52
N ASP A 323 -18.73 -22.04 12.94
CA ASP A 323 -17.94 -22.90 13.81
C ASP A 323 -17.66 -22.15 15.13
N PRO A 324 -18.37 -22.46 16.23
CA PRO A 324 -18.23 -21.75 17.50
C PRO A 324 -16.82 -21.74 18.11
N ASP A 325 -15.96 -22.68 17.73
CA ASP A 325 -14.60 -22.75 18.25
C ASP A 325 -13.60 -22.00 17.37
N VAL A 326 -13.96 -21.71 16.11
CA VAL A 326 -13.08 -21.09 15.11
C VAL A 326 -13.49 -19.65 14.80
N ASP A 327 -14.79 -19.39 14.64
CA ASP A 327 -15.41 -18.12 14.27
C ASP A 327 -15.58 -17.20 15.48
N VAL A 328 -14.49 -17.07 16.24
CA VAL A 328 -14.36 -16.22 17.41
C VAL A 328 -13.12 -15.33 17.28
N LEU A 329 -13.20 -14.14 17.85
CA LEU A 329 -12.04 -13.29 18.10
C LEU A 329 -11.51 -13.59 19.49
N GLU A 330 -10.29 -14.13 19.57
CA GLU A 330 -9.63 -14.47 20.83
C GLU A 330 -8.72 -13.34 21.30
N LEU A 331 -9.11 -12.72 22.42
CA LEU A 331 -8.38 -11.63 23.09
C LEU A 331 -7.65 -12.11 24.36
N GLY A 332 -7.55 -13.43 24.54
CA GLY A 332 -6.99 -14.05 25.75
C GLY A 332 -5.57 -13.56 26.09
N PHE A 333 -4.74 -13.32 25.07
CA PHE A 333 -3.38 -12.79 25.24
C PHE A 333 -3.34 -11.40 25.89
N MET A 334 -4.45 -10.65 25.84
CA MET A 334 -4.58 -9.30 26.41
C MET A 334 -5.35 -9.25 27.71
N GLY A 335 -5.87 -10.37 28.21
CA GLY A 335 -6.74 -10.40 29.38
C GLY A 335 -6.16 -9.61 30.55
N THR A 336 -4.85 -9.76 30.82
CA THR A 336 -4.14 -9.02 31.86
C THR A 336 -4.12 -7.51 31.62
N ILE A 337 -3.81 -7.08 30.39
CA ILE A 337 -3.67 -5.66 30.03
C ILE A 337 -5.05 -4.98 30.06
N LEU A 338 -6.06 -5.61 29.45
CA LEU A 338 -7.43 -5.10 29.44
C LEU A 338 -8.00 -5.04 30.86
N SER A 339 -7.75 -6.06 31.69
CA SER A 339 -8.20 -6.04 33.10
C SER A 339 -7.58 -4.91 33.89
N GLN A 340 -6.32 -4.58 33.61
CA GLN A 340 -5.61 -3.49 34.27
C GLN A 340 -6.17 -2.11 33.85
N VAL A 341 -6.48 -1.92 32.58
CA VAL A 341 -7.05 -0.66 32.08
C VAL A 341 -8.52 -0.47 32.46
N MET A 342 -9.31 -1.55 32.46
CA MET A 342 -10.70 -1.49 32.92
C MET A 342 -10.84 -1.49 34.45
N GLY A 343 -9.74 -1.60 35.18
CA GLY A 343 -9.74 -1.62 36.65
C GLY A 343 -10.47 -2.81 37.27
N SER A 344 -10.78 -3.85 36.49
CA SER A 344 -11.51 -5.04 36.92
C SER A 344 -11.10 -6.28 36.11
N PRO A 345 -11.04 -7.48 36.73
CA PRO A 345 -10.74 -8.71 36.00
C PRO A 345 -11.80 -9.00 34.93
N ILE A 346 -11.35 -9.24 33.70
CA ILE A 346 -12.21 -9.70 32.60
C ILE A 346 -12.26 -11.24 32.64
N PRO A 347 -13.45 -11.86 32.72
CA PRO A 347 -13.58 -13.31 32.62
C PRO A 347 -12.98 -13.85 31.32
N ALA A 348 -12.30 -15.00 31.36
CA ALA A 348 -11.66 -15.59 30.19
C ALA A 348 -12.65 -15.84 29.03
N ASP A 349 -13.89 -16.21 29.35
CA ASP A 349 -14.95 -16.43 28.35
C ASP A 349 -15.38 -15.12 27.67
N ALA A 350 -15.29 -13.98 28.36
CA ALA A 350 -15.58 -12.67 27.77
C ALA A 350 -14.46 -12.17 26.83
N LEU A 351 -13.29 -12.82 26.85
CA LEU A 351 -12.20 -12.57 25.91
C LEU A 351 -12.33 -13.39 24.62
N LYS A 352 -13.36 -14.25 24.51
CA LYS A 352 -13.74 -14.92 23.27
C LYS A 352 -15.00 -14.25 22.75
N ILE A 353 -14.85 -13.37 21.76
CA ILE A 353 -15.98 -12.66 21.18
C ILE A 353 -16.48 -13.47 19.96
N PRO A 354 -17.70 -14.03 20.00
CA PRO A 354 -18.33 -14.64 18.84
C PRO A 354 -18.39 -13.65 17.67
N LEU A 355 -18.04 -14.10 16.48
CA LEU A 355 -18.19 -13.30 15.24
C LEU A 355 -19.52 -13.60 14.54
N TYR A 356 -20.54 -13.86 15.35
CA TYR A 356 -21.90 -14.27 14.98
C TYR A 356 -22.84 -13.99 16.17
N ASN A 357 -24.15 -14.14 15.94
CA ASN A 357 -25.19 -13.96 16.96
C ASN A 357 -24.83 -14.66 18.31
N PRO A 358 -24.87 -13.98 19.47
CA PRO A 358 -25.57 -12.73 19.77
C PRO A 358 -24.86 -11.43 19.37
N PHE A 359 -23.65 -11.50 18.81
CA PHE A 359 -22.92 -10.31 18.36
C PHE A 359 -23.13 -10.13 16.87
N THR A 360 -23.81 -9.05 16.49
CA THR A 360 -23.96 -8.67 15.10
C THR A 360 -22.61 -8.22 14.52
N PRO A 361 -22.15 -8.77 13.40
CA PRO A 361 -21.00 -8.24 12.66
C PRO A 361 -21.29 -6.81 12.18
N HIS A 362 -20.57 -5.84 12.73
CA HIS A 362 -20.64 -4.45 12.29
C HIS A 362 -19.70 -4.23 11.11
N VAL A 363 -20.10 -3.41 10.14
CA VAL A 363 -19.30 -3.15 8.93
C VAL A 363 -18.84 -1.71 8.82
N PHE A 364 -19.61 -0.77 9.37
CA PHE A 364 -19.30 0.66 9.35
C PHE A 364 -19.33 1.23 10.75
N LEU A 365 -18.25 1.88 11.15
CA LEU A 365 -18.11 2.55 12.44
C LEU A 365 -17.68 4.00 12.24
N ALA A 366 -18.15 4.90 13.10
CA ALA A 366 -17.75 6.29 13.11
C ALA A 366 -17.40 6.76 14.52
N LYS A 367 -16.51 7.76 14.59
CA LYS A 367 -16.19 8.45 15.83
C LYS A 367 -15.98 9.93 15.57
N ASP A 368 -16.78 10.76 16.23
CA ASP A 368 -16.54 12.21 16.32
C ASP A 368 -15.71 12.52 17.58
N MET A 369 -14.55 13.14 17.40
CA MET A 369 -13.64 13.60 18.48
C MET A 369 -13.63 15.14 18.55
N GLY A 370 -14.68 15.79 18.05
CA GLY A 370 -14.84 17.24 18.02
C GLY A 370 -14.05 17.90 16.89
N ALA A 371 -12.73 17.95 17.01
CA ALA A 371 -11.86 18.59 16.00
C ALA A 371 -11.47 17.64 14.85
N SER A 372 -11.66 16.35 15.05
CA SER A 372 -11.20 15.27 14.17
C SER A 372 -12.27 14.19 14.10
N ARG A 373 -12.46 13.60 12.92
CA ARG A 373 -13.44 12.53 12.72
C ARG A 373 -12.77 11.30 12.13
N VAL A 374 -13.20 10.13 12.58
CA VAL A 374 -12.72 8.85 12.05
C VAL A 374 -13.91 8.06 11.55
N PHE A 375 -13.82 7.57 10.32
CA PHE A 375 -14.77 6.62 9.76
C PHE A 375 -14.01 5.35 9.35
N VAL A 376 -14.59 4.22 9.70
CA VAL A 376 -14.01 2.91 9.46
C VAL A 376 -15.00 2.04 8.69
N SER A 377 -14.52 1.44 7.59
CA SER A 377 -15.23 0.44 6.80
C SER A 377 -14.48 -0.89 6.88
N ALA A 378 -15.22 -1.98 7.07
CA ALA A 378 -14.67 -3.34 7.05
C ALA A 378 -14.31 -3.86 5.65
N ASP A 379 -14.61 -3.06 4.62
CA ASP A 379 -14.41 -3.39 3.22
C ASP A 379 -14.06 -2.14 2.38
N ALA A 380 -12.94 -2.20 1.66
CA ALA A 380 -12.50 -1.20 0.71
C ALA A 380 -13.22 -1.30 -0.64
N SER A 381 -13.77 -2.47 -0.98
CA SER A 381 -14.52 -2.71 -2.22
C SER A 381 -15.77 -1.85 -2.34
N LEU A 382 -16.33 -1.38 -1.21
CA LEU A 382 -17.35 -0.34 -1.14
C LEU A 382 -17.08 0.83 -2.10
N PHE A 383 -15.81 1.18 -2.26
CA PHE A 383 -15.35 2.33 -3.03
C PHE A 383 -14.65 1.96 -4.34
N ASN A 384 -14.64 0.68 -4.72
CA ASN A 384 -14.07 0.30 -6.01
C ASN A 384 -14.96 0.80 -7.16
N ASN A 385 -14.39 0.89 -8.36
CA ASN A 385 -15.08 1.42 -9.53
C ASN A 385 -16.32 0.60 -9.89
N GLU A 386 -16.34 -0.71 -9.63
CA GLU A 386 -17.50 -1.57 -9.91
C GLU A 386 -18.70 -1.24 -9.01
N LEU A 387 -18.50 -1.24 -7.69
CA LEU A 387 -19.59 -1.08 -6.72
C LEU A 387 -20.00 0.38 -6.55
N ILE A 388 -19.08 1.33 -6.70
CA ILE A 388 -19.42 2.75 -6.57
C ILE A 388 -20.31 3.21 -7.74
N ASP A 389 -20.08 2.70 -8.95
CA ASP A 389 -20.84 3.05 -10.16
C ASP A 389 -22.11 2.21 -10.35
N ASP A 390 -22.36 1.20 -9.52
CA ASP A 390 -23.55 0.36 -9.63
C ASP A 390 -24.82 1.15 -9.26
N PRO A 391 -25.74 1.40 -10.22
CA PRO A 391 -26.94 2.19 -9.97
C PRO A 391 -27.99 1.46 -9.12
N LEU A 392 -27.80 0.17 -8.82
CA LEU A 392 -28.72 -0.60 -7.98
C LEU A 392 -28.52 -0.33 -6.49
N TYR A 393 -27.39 0.24 -6.08
CA TYR A 393 -27.02 0.45 -4.69
C TYR A 393 -26.62 1.90 -4.41
N ASP A 394 -26.72 2.31 -3.15
CA ASP A 394 -26.47 3.69 -2.72
C ASP A 394 -24.99 3.96 -2.40
N ASN A 395 -24.06 3.11 -2.86
CA ASN A 395 -22.62 3.17 -2.58
C ASN A 395 -22.02 4.56 -2.88
N THR A 396 -22.35 5.16 -4.03
CA THR A 396 -21.91 6.52 -4.38
C THR A 396 -22.43 7.57 -3.39
N GLN A 397 -23.71 7.52 -3.01
CA GLN A 397 -24.29 8.49 -2.10
C GLN A 397 -23.69 8.34 -0.70
N PHE A 398 -23.51 7.11 -0.24
CA PHE A 398 -22.88 6.81 1.03
C PHE A 398 -21.43 7.33 1.07
N ALA A 399 -20.66 7.11 0.00
CA ALA A 399 -19.30 7.64 -0.12
C ALA A 399 -19.27 9.18 -0.02
N LYS A 400 -20.18 9.88 -0.70
CA LYS A 400 -20.28 11.35 -0.61
C LYS A 400 -20.57 11.81 0.81
N ASN A 401 -21.54 11.20 1.48
CA ASN A 401 -21.91 11.56 2.83
C ASN A 401 -20.74 11.33 3.83
N ILE A 402 -19.98 10.23 3.67
CA ILE A 402 -18.80 9.94 4.49
C ILE A 402 -17.74 11.04 4.33
N ILE A 403 -17.39 11.39 3.09
CA ILE A 403 -16.37 12.43 2.83
C ILE A 403 -16.82 13.78 3.37
N GLN A 404 -18.08 14.16 3.15
CA GLN A 404 -18.64 15.41 3.68
C GLN A 404 -18.65 15.41 5.21
N TRP A 405 -19.06 14.32 5.85
CA TRP A 405 -19.03 14.23 7.31
C TRP A 405 -17.62 14.36 7.87
N LEU A 406 -16.65 13.63 7.31
CA LEU A 406 -15.25 13.67 7.75
C LEU A 406 -14.60 15.04 7.60
N THR A 407 -15.04 15.84 6.63
CA THR A 407 -14.48 17.16 6.31
C THR A 407 -15.36 18.31 6.82
N PHE A 408 -16.34 18.01 7.69
CA PHE A 408 -17.31 19.00 8.19
C PHE A 408 -18.04 19.77 7.08
N ASN A 409 -18.15 19.16 5.89
CA ASN A 409 -18.74 19.71 4.68
C ASN A 409 -18.07 21.01 4.20
N ASP A 410 -16.77 21.16 4.43
CA ASP A 410 -15.96 22.28 3.96
C ASP A 410 -14.91 21.82 2.95
N ASN A 411 -15.08 22.18 1.68
CA ASN A 411 -14.16 21.81 0.60
C ASN A 411 -13.06 22.83 0.30
N ASN A 412 -13.09 24.01 0.94
CA ASN A 412 -12.06 25.04 0.72
C ASN A 412 -10.89 24.87 1.69
N ASP A 413 -11.21 24.52 2.94
CA ASP A 413 -10.21 24.38 4.02
C ASP A 413 -9.68 22.95 4.18
N TRP A 414 -10.20 21.99 3.40
CA TRP A 414 -9.78 20.60 3.44
C TRP A 414 -9.08 20.13 2.16
N ILE A 415 -8.08 19.28 2.35
CA ILE A 415 -7.44 18.50 1.28
C ILE A 415 -7.72 17.02 1.55
N VAL A 416 -8.17 16.30 0.53
CA VAL A 416 -8.35 14.84 0.58
C VAL A 416 -7.09 14.17 0.05
N ILE A 417 -6.54 13.24 0.82
CA ILE A 417 -5.24 12.62 0.54
C ILE A 417 -5.40 11.11 0.55
N PHE A 418 -5.09 10.46 -0.57
CA PHE A 418 -5.05 9.00 -0.65
C PHE A 418 -3.65 8.46 -0.33
N ASP A 419 -3.60 7.44 0.53
CA ASP A 419 -2.38 6.68 0.79
C ASP A 419 -2.17 5.60 -0.28
N GLU A 420 -1.36 5.92 -1.28
CA GLU A 420 -0.98 4.98 -2.35
C GLU A 420 0.31 4.22 -2.00
N ALA A 421 1.04 4.67 -0.97
CA ALA A 421 2.31 4.08 -0.55
C ALA A 421 2.12 2.69 0.07
N HIS A 422 0.94 2.42 0.64
CA HIS A 422 0.61 1.15 1.29
C HIS A 422 -0.25 0.20 0.44
N ILE A 423 -0.42 0.51 -0.84
CA ILE A 423 -1.10 -0.35 -1.82
C ILE A 423 -0.04 -1.04 -2.69
N ARG A 424 0.14 -2.36 -2.55
CA ARG A 424 1.06 -3.18 -3.34
C ARG A 424 0.34 -4.24 -4.19
N PRO A 425 1.00 -4.81 -5.21
CA PRO A 425 0.45 -5.96 -5.92
C PRO A 425 0.27 -7.14 -4.96
N GLU A 426 -0.91 -7.77 -4.95
CA GLU A 426 -1.24 -8.88 -4.05
C GLU A 426 -0.31 -10.10 -4.20
N LYS A 427 0.25 -10.28 -5.39
CA LYS A 427 0.95 -11.53 -5.78
C LYS A 427 2.40 -11.31 -6.23
N SER A 428 2.91 -10.09 -6.13
CA SER A 428 4.29 -9.78 -6.53
C SER A 428 4.84 -8.52 -5.87
N ARG A 429 6.15 -8.32 -5.99
CA ARG A 429 6.75 -7.03 -5.63
C ARG A 429 6.35 -5.96 -6.63
N ASP A 430 6.09 -4.75 -6.14
CA ASP A 430 5.81 -3.60 -6.99
C ASP A 430 7.08 -3.22 -7.78
N LEU A 431 6.97 -3.27 -9.12
CA LEU A 431 8.01 -2.87 -10.05
C LEU A 431 7.73 -1.49 -10.66
N SER A 432 6.66 -0.81 -10.22
CA SER A 432 6.44 0.60 -10.56
C SER A 432 7.61 1.47 -10.08
N SER A 433 7.78 2.65 -10.67
CA SER A 433 8.78 3.61 -10.22
C SER A 433 8.57 4.01 -8.76
N ALA A 434 7.32 4.10 -8.32
CA ALA A 434 6.95 4.36 -6.93
C ALA A 434 7.40 3.20 -6.04
N GLY A 435 7.13 1.95 -6.44
CA GLY A 435 7.58 0.75 -5.76
C GLY A 435 9.11 0.63 -5.66
N ILE A 436 9.82 0.90 -6.76
CA ILE A 436 11.30 0.90 -6.81
C ILE A 436 11.87 2.03 -5.94
N PHE A 437 11.30 3.23 -6.01
CA PHE A 437 11.70 4.37 -5.19
C PHE A 437 11.48 4.06 -3.70
N GLY A 438 10.29 3.59 -3.33
CA GLY A 438 9.94 3.19 -1.96
C GLY A 438 10.87 2.10 -1.44
N PHE A 439 11.15 1.07 -2.24
CA PHE A 439 12.11 0.01 -1.90
C PHE A 439 13.52 0.57 -1.66
N ILE A 440 14.04 1.40 -2.56
CA ILE A 440 15.37 2.00 -2.42
C ILE A 440 15.42 2.92 -1.19
N MET A 441 14.39 3.74 -0.98
CA MET A 441 14.28 4.62 0.19
C MET A 441 14.22 3.82 1.49
N GLN A 442 13.46 2.72 1.53
CA GLN A 442 13.40 1.84 2.70
C GLN A 442 14.80 1.27 3.03
N TYR A 443 15.57 0.85 2.03
CA TYR A 443 16.95 0.41 2.23
C TYR A 443 17.86 1.54 2.72
N ILE A 444 17.73 2.73 2.14
CA ILE A 444 18.52 3.89 2.54
C ILE A 444 18.20 4.27 3.99
N ILE A 445 16.92 4.33 4.37
CA ILE A 445 16.47 4.61 5.73
C ILE A 445 16.95 3.52 6.71
N HIS A 446 16.89 2.26 6.31
CA HIS A 446 17.41 1.16 7.14
C HIS A 446 18.94 1.28 7.36
N LEU A 447 19.68 1.66 6.32
CA LEU A 447 21.13 1.92 6.42
C LEU A 447 21.43 3.18 7.24
N SER A 448 20.60 4.22 7.19
CA SER A 448 20.79 5.45 7.96
C SER A 448 20.45 5.28 9.43
N THR A 449 19.50 4.41 9.76
CA THR A 449 19.06 4.14 11.14
C THR A 449 19.91 3.09 11.86
N ASN A 450 20.63 2.24 11.14
CA ASN A 450 21.55 1.30 11.75
C ASN A 450 22.80 2.04 12.27
N PRO A 451 23.13 1.95 13.58
CA PRO A 451 24.24 2.69 14.19
C PRO A 451 25.60 2.46 13.52
N ILE A 452 25.79 1.29 12.89
CA ILE A 452 27.04 0.90 12.22
C ILE A 452 27.12 1.48 10.80
N THR A 453 26.01 1.86 10.16
CA THR A 453 26.00 2.39 8.79
C THR A 453 25.52 3.84 8.70
N ALA A 454 24.94 4.38 9.79
CA ALA A 454 24.42 5.75 9.90
C ALA A 454 25.45 6.82 9.53
N TRP A 455 26.70 6.67 9.94
CA TRP A 455 27.83 7.55 9.58
C TRP A 455 28.17 7.59 8.07
N ILE A 456 27.73 6.59 7.28
CA ILE A 456 27.95 6.53 5.83
C ILE A 456 26.78 7.18 5.07
N TYR A 457 25.56 7.02 5.59
CA TYR A 457 24.33 7.61 5.03
C TYR A 457 23.55 8.34 6.13
N PRO A 458 23.97 9.55 6.53
CA PRO A 458 23.20 10.35 7.47
C PRO A 458 22.01 10.96 6.72
N LEU A 459 20.83 10.41 6.96
CA LEU A 459 19.55 10.96 6.51
C LEU A 459 18.70 11.31 7.72
#